data_AF-A0A2T7NB93-F1
#
_entry.id   AF-A0A2T7NB93-F1
#
_cell.length_a   1.000
_cell.length_b   1.000
_cell.length_c   1.000
_cell.angle_alpha   90.00
_cell.angle_beta   90.00
_cell.angle_gamma   90.00
#
_symmetry.space_group_name_H-M   'P 1'
#
loop_
_entity.id
_entity.type
_entity.pdbx_description
1 polymer ?
#
loop_
_entity_poly.entity_id
_entity_poly.type
_entity_poly.pdbx_seq_one_letter_code
_entity_poly.pdbx_strand_id
1 'polypeptide(L)'
;MVDCPVCCEIFQEPKVIPCGHIICRLCLVMWLEARDMEAGCPLCRYPIFELRIPGYPSRLIAETVANALPTDLDIMATARGRRDVTPETCLWCEGLLCTLGNTPSPLCPGKQDPQDAARREEACRESLKAVSAKIKEMVDHTIRMQDFLKGTEEEFRGVVAHSDTVGHMKVQAVQLVLKVQNQLVELRTVLLTHKHLLRRLQESRDSVVTLVMTEPMKDRMNFLMKKLRNLEQGYMEESRKLCRSTRT
;
A
#
# COMPACT_ATOMS: atom_id res chain seq x y z
N MET A 1 4.30 -2.94 24.66
CA MET A 1 4.41 -4.38 24.35
C MET A 1 5.42 -4.47 23.22
N VAL A 2 6.52 -5.18 23.42
CA VAL A 2 7.68 -5.18 22.50
C VAL A 2 7.63 -6.30 21.47
N ASP A 3 6.65 -7.18 21.65
CA ASP A 3 6.63 -8.46 20.99
C ASP A 3 5.47 -8.53 20.02
N CYS A 4 5.71 -9.18 18.89
CA CYS A 4 4.70 -9.43 17.91
C CYS A 4 3.66 -10.39 18.47
N PRO A 5 2.36 -10.07 18.38
CA PRO A 5 1.29 -10.93 18.91
C PRO A 5 1.12 -12.24 18.12
N VAL A 6 1.87 -12.43 17.02
CA VAL A 6 1.81 -13.64 16.18
C VAL A 6 2.96 -14.58 16.52
N CYS A 7 4.21 -14.12 16.46
CA CYS A 7 5.37 -14.97 16.76
C CYS A 7 5.81 -14.91 18.23
N CYS A 8 5.26 -14.00 19.04
CA CYS A 8 5.66 -13.75 20.42
C CYS A 8 7.13 -13.35 20.61
N GLU A 9 7.79 -12.91 19.52
CA GLU A 9 9.17 -12.41 19.50
C GLU A 9 9.19 -10.90 19.31
N ILE A 10 10.33 -10.27 19.63
CA ILE A 10 10.59 -8.85 19.34
C ILE A 10 10.29 -8.56 17.86
N PHE A 11 9.59 -7.45 17.60
CA PHE A 11 9.22 -7.11 16.23
C PHE A 11 10.41 -7.02 15.28
N GLN A 12 10.34 -7.78 14.19
CA GLN A 12 11.23 -7.72 13.04
C GLN A 12 10.45 -7.14 11.85
N GLU A 13 10.92 -6.01 11.31
CA GLU A 13 10.26 -5.26 10.24
C GLU A 13 8.74 -5.06 10.49
N PRO A 14 8.33 -4.36 11.57
CA PRO A 14 6.92 -4.27 11.95
C PRO A 14 6.07 -3.57 10.89
N LYS A 15 4.88 -4.09 10.62
CA LYS A 15 3.91 -3.56 9.66
C LYS A 15 2.65 -3.10 10.35
N VAL A 16 2.22 -1.85 10.11
CA VAL A 16 0.85 -1.42 10.46
C VAL A 16 -0.09 -2.02 9.45
N ILE A 17 -0.96 -2.92 9.90
CA ILE A 17 -2.08 -3.38 9.09
C ILE A 17 -3.22 -2.37 9.17
N PRO A 18 -4.16 -2.33 8.20
CA PRO A 18 -5.14 -1.24 8.08
C PRO A 18 -5.90 -0.88 9.35
N CYS A 19 -6.18 -1.85 10.23
CA CYS A 19 -6.87 -1.61 11.49
C CYS A 19 -6.06 -0.85 12.56
N GLY A 20 -4.75 -0.64 12.38
CA GLY A 20 -3.83 0.00 13.31
C GLY A 20 -2.97 -0.97 14.12
N HIS A 21 -3.28 -2.27 14.10
CA HIS A 21 -2.44 -3.26 14.76
C HIS A 21 -1.10 -3.45 14.05
N ILE A 22 -0.11 -3.91 14.81
CA ILE A 22 1.25 -4.11 14.33
C ILE A 22 1.61 -5.59 14.45
N ILE A 23 2.18 -6.16 13.39
CA ILE A 23 2.77 -7.51 13.35
C ILE A 23 4.08 -7.49 12.54
N CYS A 24 4.96 -8.49 12.72
CA CYS A 24 6.18 -8.60 11.89
C CYS A 24 5.82 -8.75 10.41
N ARG A 25 6.66 -8.24 9.50
CA ARG A 25 6.50 -8.44 8.06
C ARG A 25 6.33 -9.92 7.70
N LEU A 26 7.21 -10.78 8.22
CA LEU A 26 7.15 -12.22 7.93
C LEU A 26 5.89 -12.87 8.51
N CYS A 27 5.48 -12.48 9.72
CA CYS A 27 4.21 -12.93 10.30
C CYS A 27 3.02 -12.55 9.43
N LEU A 28 3.00 -11.34 8.89
CA LEU A 28 1.97 -10.91 7.96
C LEU A 28 1.99 -11.74 6.67
N VAL A 29 3.16 -11.95 6.06
CA VAL A 29 3.28 -12.74 4.82
C VAL A 29 2.72 -14.15 5.03
N MET A 30 3.21 -14.85 6.06
CA MET A 30 2.75 -16.21 6.39
C MET A 30 1.26 -16.25 6.71
N TRP A 31 0.73 -15.23 7.40
CA TRP A 31 -0.68 -15.15 7.75
C TRP A 31 -1.60 -14.99 6.53
N LEU A 32 -1.19 -14.16 5.57
CA LEU A 32 -1.94 -13.95 4.32
C LEU A 32 -1.84 -15.19 3.42
N GLU A 33 -0.65 -15.79 3.31
CA GLU A 33 -0.40 -16.99 2.51
C GLU A 33 -1.18 -18.20 3.02
N ALA A 34 -1.17 -18.46 4.34
CA ALA A 34 -1.84 -19.62 4.95
C ALA A 34 -3.38 -19.57 4.87
N ARG A 35 -3.96 -18.42 4.49
CA ARG A 35 -5.40 -18.18 4.44
C ARG A 35 -5.88 -17.86 3.03
N ASP A 36 -5.13 -18.29 2.01
CA ASP A 36 -5.46 -18.10 0.60
C ASP A 36 -5.85 -16.67 0.25
N MET A 37 -5.18 -15.73 0.90
CA MET A 37 -5.44 -14.34 0.69
C MET A 37 -6.88 -13.88 1.09
N GLU A 38 -7.50 -14.52 2.08
CA GLU A 38 -8.82 -14.14 2.66
C GLU A 38 -8.68 -13.80 4.16
N ALA A 39 -7.52 -13.24 4.55
CA ALA A 39 -7.20 -13.00 5.94
C ALA A 39 -7.56 -11.58 6.41
N GLY A 40 -8.40 -11.48 7.44
CA GLY A 40 -8.48 -10.31 8.29
C GLY A 40 -7.31 -10.25 9.29
N CYS A 41 -7.20 -9.13 10.01
CA CYS A 41 -6.27 -8.91 11.11
C CYS A 41 -6.27 -10.10 12.10
N PRO A 42 -5.11 -10.63 12.53
CA PRO A 42 -5.07 -11.71 13.51
C PRO A 42 -5.63 -11.30 14.88
N LEU A 43 -5.66 -10.01 15.20
CA LEU A 43 -6.15 -9.50 16.48
C LEU A 43 -7.63 -9.11 16.48
N CYS A 44 -8.10 -8.46 15.40
CA CYS A 44 -9.46 -7.91 15.35
C CYS A 44 -10.27 -8.33 14.13
N ARG A 45 -9.72 -9.19 13.27
CA ARG A 45 -10.35 -9.73 12.05
C ARG A 45 -10.74 -8.69 10.99
N TYR A 46 -10.42 -7.42 11.20
CA TYR A 46 -10.65 -6.37 10.21
C TYR A 46 -9.94 -6.70 8.88
N PRO A 47 -10.58 -6.52 7.71
CA PRO A 47 -10.00 -6.85 6.42
C PRO A 47 -8.64 -6.18 6.18
N ILE A 48 -7.63 -6.96 5.81
CA ILE A 48 -6.33 -6.42 5.43
C ILE A 48 -6.35 -5.99 3.95
N PHE A 49 -7.11 -6.71 3.12
CA PHE A 49 -7.27 -6.46 1.69
C PHE A 49 -8.49 -7.23 1.17
N GLU A 50 -8.94 -6.89 -0.04
CA GLU A 50 -10.24 -7.34 -0.58
C GLU A 50 -10.13 -8.10 -1.91
N LEU A 51 -8.94 -8.25 -2.49
CA LEU A 51 -8.79 -8.77 -3.85
C LEU A 51 -8.00 -10.08 -3.92
N ARG A 52 -8.68 -11.15 -4.36
CA ARG A 52 -8.04 -12.39 -4.79
C ARG A 52 -7.62 -12.27 -6.24
N ILE A 53 -6.42 -12.76 -6.56
CA ILE A 53 -5.88 -12.74 -7.92
C ILE A 53 -5.86 -14.19 -8.43
N PRO A 54 -6.79 -14.61 -9.31
CA PRO A 54 -6.80 -15.96 -9.87
C PRO A 54 -5.49 -16.24 -10.63
N GLY A 55 -4.88 -17.40 -10.39
CA GLY A 55 -3.66 -17.83 -11.07
C GLY A 55 -2.36 -17.21 -10.55
N TYR A 56 -2.41 -16.38 -9.48
CA TYR A 56 -1.23 -15.79 -8.87
C TYR A 56 -0.79 -16.55 -7.61
N PRO A 57 0.51 -16.76 -7.38
CA PRO A 57 0.99 -17.34 -6.14
C PRO A 57 0.61 -16.47 -4.94
N SER A 58 -0.14 -17.03 -3.98
CA SER A 58 -0.59 -16.33 -2.76
C SER A 58 0.58 -15.64 -2.03
N ARG A 59 1.75 -16.29 -2.00
CA ARG A 59 2.96 -15.75 -1.39
C ARG A 59 3.46 -14.46 -2.03
N LEU A 60 3.49 -14.35 -3.36
CA LEU A 60 3.98 -13.16 -4.05
C LEU A 60 3.09 -11.94 -3.73
N ILE A 61 1.79 -12.17 -3.68
CA ILE A 61 0.81 -11.13 -3.32
C ILE A 61 0.97 -10.77 -1.84
N ALA A 62 1.11 -11.76 -0.96
CA ALA A 62 1.33 -11.55 0.46
C ALA A 62 2.59 -10.71 0.73
N GLU A 63 3.69 -11.03 0.06
CA GLU A 63 4.93 -10.24 0.10
C GLU A 63 4.71 -8.82 -0.44
N THR A 64 4.00 -8.67 -1.56
CA THR A 64 3.69 -7.37 -2.15
C THR A 64 2.87 -6.48 -1.21
N VAL A 65 1.83 -7.06 -0.59
CA VAL A 65 0.97 -6.37 0.39
C VAL A 65 1.78 -6.01 1.63
N ALA A 66 2.52 -6.96 2.22
CA ALA A 66 3.31 -6.73 3.41
C ALA A 66 4.40 -5.67 3.17
N ASN A 67 5.08 -5.72 2.03
CA ASN A 67 6.10 -4.74 1.66
C ASN A 67 5.50 -3.36 1.40
N ALA A 68 4.24 -3.31 0.98
CA ALA A 68 3.56 -2.06 0.69
C ALA A 68 2.99 -1.36 1.93
N LEU A 69 2.75 -2.09 3.01
CA LEU A 69 2.32 -1.51 4.28
C LEU A 69 3.45 -0.76 4.98
N PRO A 70 3.15 0.36 5.66
CA PRO A 70 4.14 1.13 6.40
C PRO A 70 4.86 0.31 7.46
N THR A 71 6.18 0.45 7.45
CA THR A 71 7.08 0.19 8.58
C THR A 71 7.39 1.55 9.18
N ASP A 72 6.46 2.12 9.93
CA ASP A 72 6.66 3.46 10.48
C ASP A 72 7.67 3.46 11.63
N LEU A 73 8.51 4.48 11.69
CA LEU A 73 9.62 4.62 12.65
C LEU A 73 9.13 4.62 14.11
N ASP A 74 7.92 5.14 14.33
CA ASP A 74 7.30 5.30 15.65
C ASP A 74 6.72 3.98 16.18
N ILE A 75 6.43 3.03 15.31
CA ILE A 75 6.02 1.67 15.68
C ILE A 75 7.17 0.95 16.37
N MET A 76 8.41 1.15 15.93
CA MET A 76 9.58 0.61 16.63
C MET A 76 9.79 1.26 18.00
N ALA A 77 9.30 2.49 18.22
CA ALA A 77 9.34 3.15 19.53
C ALA A 77 8.28 2.58 20.48
N THR A 78 7.03 2.42 20.04
CA THR A 78 5.94 1.81 20.82
C THR A 78 6.19 0.32 21.07
N ALA A 79 6.74 -0.36 20.07
CA ALA A 79 7.07 -1.77 20.08
C ALA A 79 8.46 -2.08 20.66
N ARG A 80 9.14 -1.14 21.31
CA ARG A 80 10.34 -1.40 22.15
C ARG A 80 10.13 -1.12 23.62
N GLY A 81 8.88 -0.86 24.03
CA GLY A 81 8.52 -0.98 25.44
C GLY A 81 9.20 0.07 26.30
N ARG A 82 9.52 1.24 25.74
CA ARG A 82 9.72 2.43 26.55
C ARG A 82 8.36 2.90 27.08
N ARG A 83 7.83 2.13 28.03
CA ARG A 83 6.93 2.61 29.06
C ARG A 83 7.55 2.25 30.40
N ASP A 84 8.55 3.04 30.76
CA ASP A 84 8.49 3.69 32.05
C ASP A 84 8.02 5.11 31.75
N VAL A 85 6.78 5.43 32.14
CA VAL A 85 6.36 6.84 32.25
C VAL A 85 7.12 7.38 33.46
N THR A 86 8.40 7.69 33.27
CA THR A 86 9.15 8.49 34.24
C THR A 86 8.70 9.96 34.08
N PRO A 87 8.93 10.84 35.06
CA PRO A 87 8.51 12.24 35.01
C PRO A 87 9.02 13.06 33.80
N GLU A 88 9.81 12.47 32.90
CA GLU A 88 10.43 13.11 31.73
C GLU A 88 9.79 12.71 30.37
N THR A 89 8.74 11.89 30.36
CA THR A 89 7.97 11.65 29.11
C THR A 89 7.14 12.88 28.72
N CYS A 90 7.33 13.35 27.49
CA CYS A 90 6.54 14.44 26.91
C CYS A 90 5.05 14.06 26.87
N LEU A 91 4.24 14.65 27.75
CA LEU A 91 2.79 14.41 27.86
C LEU A 91 2.00 14.79 26.59
N TRP A 92 2.60 15.53 25.66
CA TRP A 92 1.90 16.08 24.48
C TRP A 92 2.03 15.23 23.23
N CYS A 93 3.12 14.47 23.10
CA CYS A 93 3.26 13.44 22.07
C CYS A 93 3.28 12.03 22.69
N GLU A 94 3.01 11.91 24.00
CA GLU A 94 3.15 10.67 24.77
C GLU A 94 4.55 10.02 24.63
N GLY A 95 5.57 10.82 24.34
CA GLY A 95 6.92 10.33 24.02
C GLY A 95 7.08 9.66 22.66
N LEU A 96 6.08 9.73 21.76
CA LEU A 96 6.10 9.12 20.43
C LEU A 96 7.02 9.86 19.44
N LEU A 97 7.15 11.17 19.60
CA LEU A 97 7.89 12.01 18.64
C LEU A 97 9.18 12.56 19.23
N CYS A 98 9.18 12.92 20.51
CA CYS A 98 10.31 13.57 21.16
C CYS A 98 11.33 12.50 21.63
N THR A 99 12.57 12.54 21.10
CA THR A 99 13.67 11.68 21.56
C THR A 99 14.08 12.07 22.99
N LEU A 100 14.18 11.11 23.91
CA LEU A 100 14.64 11.34 25.28
C LEU A 100 15.89 12.25 25.30
N GLY A 101 15.81 13.40 25.99
CA GLY A 101 16.93 14.33 26.13
C GLY A 101 16.64 15.82 25.87
N ASN A 102 15.49 16.37 26.27
CA ASN A 102 15.14 17.80 26.20
C ASN A 102 15.22 18.48 24.82
N THR A 103 15.42 17.73 23.73
CA THR A 103 15.33 18.23 22.36
C THR A 103 14.05 17.73 21.71
N PRO A 104 13.04 18.61 21.50
CA PRO A 104 11.82 18.23 20.82
C PRO A 104 12.12 17.82 19.37
N SER A 105 11.52 16.73 18.90
CA SER A 105 11.49 16.43 17.46
C SER A 105 10.84 17.60 16.71
N PRO A 106 11.24 17.90 15.46
CA PRO A 106 10.60 18.93 14.63
C PRO A 106 9.10 18.69 14.42
N LEU A 107 8.65 17.43 14.57
CA LEU A 107 7.25 17.02 14.45
C LEU A 107 6.53 17.04 15.81
N CYS A 108 7.27 17.12 16.93
CA CYS A 108 6.72 17.09 18.27
C CYS A 108 5.85 18.35 18.49
N PRO A 109 4.57 18.22 18.86
CA PRO A 109 3.69 19.38 18.97
C PRO A 109 4.13 20.39 20.04
N GLY A 110 4.91 19.98 21.05
CA GLY A 110 5.38 20.89 22.10
C GLY A 110 4.23 21.50 22.92
N LYS A 111 4.50 22.58 23.67
CA LYS A 111 3.43 23.44 24.21
C LYS A 111 2.81 24.22 23.05
N GLN A 112 1.80 23.63 22.41
CA GLN A 112 1.03 24.30 21.38
C GLN A 112 -0.12 25.09 21.98
N ASP A 113 -0.37 26.27 21.40
CA ASP A 113 -1.66 26.90 21.57
C ASP A 113 -2.76 25.94 21.07
N PRO A 114 -3.84 25.73 21.82
CA PRO A 114 -4.91 24.82 21.42
C PRO A 114 -5.48 25.11 20.02
N GLN A 115 -5.47 26.36 19.55
CA GLN A 115 -5.93 26.70 18.20
C GLN A 115 -4.94 26.25 17.12
N ASP A 116 -3.63 26.34 17.36
CA ASP A 116 -2.62 25.91 16.40
C ASP A 116 -2.57 24.38 16.27
N ALA A 117 -2.76 23.66 17.37
CA ALA A 117 -2.91 22.20 17.34
C ALA A 117 -4.15 21.78 16.53
N ALA A 118 -5.30 22.41 16.77
CA ALA A 118 -6.53 22.14 16.04
C ALA A 118 -6.41 22.46 14.54
N ARG A 119 -5.75 23.57 14.18
CA ARG A 119 -5.48 23.94 12.78
C ARG A 119 -4.59 22.92 12.06
N ARG A 120 -3.54 22.43 12.72
CA ARG A 120 -2.63 21.42 12.16
C ARG A 120 -3.34 20.08 11.95
N GLU A 121 -4.12 19.66 12.93
CA GLU A 121 -4.91 18.43 12.85
C GLU A 121 -5.94 18.51 11.70
N GLU A 122 -6.61 19.64 11.55
CA GLU A 122 -7.54 19.87 10.45
C GLU A 122 -6.83 19.86 9.09
N ALA A 123 -5.67 20.53 8.97
CA ALA A 123 -4.86 20.49 7.76
C ALA A 123 -4.38 19.07 7.39
N CYS A 124 -4.10 18.22 8.39
CA CYS A 124 -3.77 16.82 8.17
C CYS A 124 -5.00 16.02 7.72
N ARG A 125 -6.17 16.26 8.32
CA ARG A 125 -7.43 15.63 7.87
C ARG A 125 -7.76 15.99 6.42
N GLU A 126 -7.66 17.25 6.04
CA GLU A 126 -7.86 17.70 4.67
C GLU A 126 -6.84 17.05 3.71
N SER A 127 -5.58 16.97 4.13
CA SER A 127 -4.54 16.26 3.41
C SER A 127 -4.89 14.78 3.18
N LEU A 128 -5.34 14.06 4.21
CA LEU A 128 -5.75 12.66 4.09
C LEU A 128 -6.99 12.50 3.18
N LYS A 129 -7.95 13.43 3.23
CA LYS A 129 -9.10 13.45 2.28
C LYS A 129 -8.62 13.57 0.83
N ALA A 130 -7.66 14.45 0.56
CA ALA A 130 -7.07 14.59 -0.77
C ALA A 130 -6.36 13.31 -1.23
N VAL A 131 -5.58 12.66 -0.35
CA VAL A 131 -4.96 11.36 -0.63
C VAL A 131 -6.03 10.29 -0.92
N SER A 132 -7.15 10.29 -0.18
CA SER A 132 -8.24 9.33 -0.38
C SER A 132 -8.91 9.48 -1.74
N ALA A 133 -9.14 10.72 -2.16
CA ALA A 133 -9.66 11.01 -3.49
C ALA A 133 -8.68 10.51 -4.57
N LYS A 134 -7.37 10.71 -4.36
CA LYS A 134 -6.34 10.24 -5.29
C LYS A 134 -6.26 8.73 -5.39
N ILE A 135 -6.35 8.01 -4.26
CA ILE A 135 -6.42 6.54 -4.26
C ILE A 135 -7.61 6.07 -5.09
N LYS A 136 -8.78 6.67 -4.86
CA LYS A 136 -10.00 6.30 -5.58
C LYS A 136 -9.83 6.47 -7.09
N GLU A 137 -9.31 7.63 -7.53
CA GLU A 137 -9.01 7.90 -8.93
C GLU A 137 -8.07 6.84 -9.54
N MET A 138 -7.02 6.48 -8.81
CA MET A 138 -6.07 5.45 -9.25
C MET A 138 -6.69 4.06 -9.32
N VAL A 139 -7.51 3.67 -8.33
CA VAL A 139 -8.24 2.40 -8.36
C VAL A 139 -9.16 2.35 -9.57
N ASP A 140 -9.96 3.40 -9.79
CA ASP A 140 -10.85 3.49 -10.94
C ASP A 140 -10.07 3.42 -12.26
N HIS A 141 -8.87 4.01 -12.30
CA HIS A 141 -7.98 3.91 -13.46
C HIS A 141 -7.49 2.49 -13.71
N THR A 142 -7.04 1.78 -12.66
CA THR A 142 -6.62 0.38 -12.80
C THR A 142 -7.74 -0.53 -13.29
N ILE A 143 -8.99 -0.26 -12.89
CA ILE A 143 -10.17 -0.99 -13.38
C ILE A 143 -10.37 -0.74 -14.87
N ARG A 144 -10.45 0.53 -15.29
CA ARG A 144 -10.61 0.90 -16.71
C ARG A 144 -9.52 0.30 -17.59
N MET A 145 -8.26 0.37 -17.14
CA MET A 145 -7.13 -0.17 -17.89
C MET A 145 -7.20 -1.70 -17.97
N GLN A 146 -7.62 -2.36 -16.89
CA GLN A 146 -7.77 -3.81 -16.90
C GLN A 146 -8.89 -4.27 -17.86
N ASP A 147 -10.02 -3.55 -17.91
CA ASP A 147 -11.11 -3.85 -18.83
C ASP A 147 -10.68 -3.64 -20.29
N PHE A 148 -9.95 -2.56 -20.57
CA PHE A 148 -9.36 -2.32 -21.88
C PHE A 148 -8.43 -3.47 -22.32
N LEU A 149 -7.51 -3.89 -21.45
CA LEU A 149 -6.56 -4.96 -21.74
C LEU A 149 -7.25 -6.31 -21.93
N LYS A 150 -8.33 -6.61 -21.20
CA LYS A 150 -9.14 -7.82 -21.43
C LYS A 150 -9.74 -7.83 -22.83
N GLY A 151 -10.33 -6.71 -23.27
CA GLY A 151 -10.85 -6.58 -24.63
C GLY A 151 -9.75 -6.78 -25.69
N THR A 152 -8.57 -6.19 -25.47
CA THR A 152 -7.40 -6.39 -26.35
C THR A 152 -6.92 -7.85 -26.40
N GLU A 153 -6.92 -8.55 -25.25
CA GLU A 153 -6.55 -9.96 -25.19
C GLU A 153 -7.52 -10.84 -26.02
N GLU A 154 -8.83 -10.61 -25.85
CA GLU A 154 -9.88 -11.32 -26.58
C GLU A 154 -9.77 -11.09 -28.09
N GLU A 155 -9.48 -9.85 -28.50
CA GLU A 155 -9.23 -9.49 -29.90
C GLU A 155 -8.04 -10.27 -30.48
N PHE A 156 -6.87 -10.24 -29.81
CA PHE A 156 -5.70 -10.99 -30.27
C PHE A 156 -5.96 -12.50 -30.29
N ARG A 157 -6.69 -13.04 -29.31
CA ARG A 157 -7.07 -14.45 -29.25
C ARG A 157 -7.99 -14.84 -30.42
N GLY A 158 -8.84 -13.93 -30.88
CA GLY A 158 -9.72 -14.08 -32.05
C GLY A 158 -9.02 -14.00 -33.41
N VAL A 159 -7.81 -13.42 -33.49
CA VAL A 159 -7.04 -13.34 -34.74
C VAL A 159 -6.72 -14.75 -35.27
N VAL A 160 -7.12 -15.02 -36.52
CA VAL A 160 -6.76 -16.24 -37.26
C VAL A 160 -5.33 -16.10 -37.79
N ALA A 161 -4.45 -17.03 -37.44
CA ALA A 161 -3.08 -17.05 -37.93
C ALA A 161 -3.04 -17.73 -39.30
N HIS A 162 -2.65 -16.96 -40.33
CA HIS A 162 -2.53 -17.45 -41.71
C HIS A 162 -1.07 -17.80 -42.07
N SER A 163 -0.14 -17.56 -41.15
CA SER A 163 1.28 -17.92 -41.24
C SER A 163 1.89 -18.10 -39.85
N ASP A 164 3.02 -18.79 -39.76
CA ASP A 164 3.75 -19.00 -38.50
C ASP A 164 4.21 -17.67 -37.89
N THR A 165 4.60 -16.70 -38.72
CA THR A 165 4.96 -15.34 -38.27
C THR A 165 3.78 -14.68 -37.54
N VAL A 166 2.58 -14.71 -38.13
CA VAL A 166 1.38 -14.12 -37.51
C VAL A 166 1.01 -14.87 -36.22
N GLY A 167 1.17 -16.20 -36.21
CA GLY A 167 0.97 -17.02 -35.01
C GLY A 167 1.91 -16.64 -33.87
N HIS A 168 3.20 -16.51 -34.14
CA HIS A 168 4.20 -16.11 -33.16
C HIS A 168 3.93 -14.71 -32.60
N MET A 169 3.56 -13.76 -33.46
CA MET A 169 3.21 -12.39 -33.04
C MET A 169 1.98 -12.36 -32.14
N LYS A 170 0.95 -13.14 -32.46
CA LYS A 170 -0.24 -13.30 -31.61
C LYS A 170 0.14 -13.77 -30.21
N VAL A 171 1.01 -14.77 -30.11
CA VAL A 171 1.49 -15.28 -28.81
C VAL A 171 2.21 -14.19 -28.02
N GLN A 172 3.12 -13.45 -28.67
CA GLN A 172 3.84 -12.34 -28.01
C GLN A 172 2.89 -11.22 -27.55
N ALA A 173 1.89 -10.86 -28.37
CA ALA A 173 0.90 -9.84 -28.03
C ALA A 173 0.06 -10.25 -26.82
N VAL A 174 -0.48 -11.47 -26.83
CA VAL A 174 -1.25 -12.02 -25.69
C VAL A 174 -0.39 -12.08 -24.44
N GLN A 175 0.87 -12.52 -24.54
CA GLN A 175 1.78 -12.60 -23.40
C GLN A 175 2.09 -11.21 -22.80
N LEU A 176 2.29 -10.19 -23.63
CA LEU A 176 2.45 -8.81 -23.19
C LEU A 176 1.21 -8.32 -22.43
N VAL A 177 0.02 -8.53 -23.00
CA VAL A 177 -1.24 -8.10 -22.39
C VAL A 177 -1.44 -8.77 -21.03
N LEU A 178 -1.27 -10.10 -20.94
CA LEU A 178 -1.37 -10.84 -19.68
C LEU A 178 -0.37 -10.32 -18.64
N LYS A 179 0.89 -10.07 -19.03
CA LYS A 179 1.91 -9.50 -18.13
C LYS A 179 1.47 -8.16 -17.55
N VAL A 180 0.90 -7.28 -18.36
CA VAL A 180 0.46 -5.94 -17.89
C VAL A 180 -0.81 -6.04 -17.04
N GLN A 181 -1.79 -6.87 -17.42
CA GLN A 181 -2.99 -7.13 -16.61
C GLN A 181 -2.60 -7.57 -15.20
N ASN A 182 -1.63 -8.47 -15.11
CA ASN A 182 -1.11 -8.99 -13.86
C ASN A 182 -0.48 -7.92 -12.97
N GLN A 183 0.39 -7.07 -13.54
CA GLN A 183 1.01 -5.95 -12.82
C GLN A 183 -0.03 -4.92 -12.37
N LEU A 184 -1.09 -4.67 -13.15
CA LEU A 184 -2.20 -3.80 -12.76
C LEU A 184 -2.98 -4.38 -11.59
N VAL A 185 -3.20 -5.68 -11.58
CA VAL A 185 -3.94 -6.35 -10.51
C VAL A 185 -3.14 -6.34 -9.20
N GLU A 186 -1.83 -6.58 -9.24
CA GLU A 186 -0.94 -6.40 -8.07
C GLU A 186 -1.00 -4.97 -7.55
N LEU A 187 -0.89 -3.97 -8.44
CA LEU A 187 -0.94 -2.56 -8.07
C LEU A 187 -2.31 -2.18 -7.48
N ARG A 188 -3.41 -2.67 -8.06
CA ARG A 188 -4.77 -2.45 -7.53
C ARG A 188 -4.92 -3.03 -6.12
N THR A 189 -4.34 -4.21 -5.87
CA THR A 189 -4.35 -4.84 -4.55
C THR A 189 -3.65 -3.97 -3.51
N VAL A 190 -2.49 -3.39 -3.87
CA VAL A 190 -1.77 -2.43 -3.02
C VAL A 190 -2.62 -1.17 -2.76
N LEU A 191 -3.27 -0.63 -3.79
CA LEU A 191 -4.10 0.58 -3.65
C LEU A 191 -5.31 0.36 -2.74
N LEU A 192 -5.98 -0.79 -2.86
CA LEU A 192 -7.10 -1.15 -1.98
C LEU A 192 -6.63 -1.30 -0.52
N THR A 193 -5.45 -1.91 -0.31
CA THR A 193 -4.85 -2.00 1.03
C THR A 193 -4.63 -0.60 1.65
N HIS A 194 -4.10 0.35 0.87
CA HIS A 194 -3.91 1.73 1.33
C HIS A 194 -5.24 2.47 1.53
N LYS A 195 -6.26 2.19 0.72
CA LYS A 195 -7.62 2.71 0.91
C LYS A 195 -8.17 2.32 2.28
N HIS A 196 -7.98 1.06 2.70
CA HIS A 196 -8.43 0.61 4.02
C HIS A 196 -7.65 1.25 5.17
N LEU A 197 -6.33 1.38 5.03
CA LEU A 197 -5.49 2.04 6.02
C LEU A 197 -5.91 3.50 6.17
N LEU A 198 -6.10 4.21 5.06
CA LEU A 198 -6.49 5.61 5.06
C LEU A 198 -7.87 5.84 5.65
N ARG A 199 -8.85 4.98 5.34
CA ARG A 199 -10.17 5.02 5.98
C ARG A 199 -10.05 4.96 7.50
N ARG A 200 -9.20 4.06 8.01
CA ARG A 200 -8.99 3.90 9.46
C ARG A 200 -8.26 5.08 10.08
N LEU A 201 -7.32 5.69 9.38
CA LEU A 201 -6.69 6.94 9.81
C LEU A 201 -7.71 8.08 9.90
N GLN A 202 -8.62 8.19 8.93
CA GLN A 202 -9.68 9.22 8.91
C GLN A 202 -10.74 9.01 10.00
N GLU A 203 -11.04 7.76 10.34
CA GLU A 203 -11.96 7.40 11.44
C GLU A 203 -11.31 7.49 12.83
N SER A 204 -9.98 7.57 12.89
CA SER A 204 -9.24 7.64 14.15
C SER A 204 -9.50 8.97 14.86
N ARG A 205 -9.67 8.90 16.18
CA ARG A 205 -9.70 10.09 17.07
C ARG A 205 -8.30 10.45 17.58
N ASP A 206 -7.29 9.66 17.21
CA ASP A 206 -5.90 9.87 17.59
C ASP A 206 -5.25 10.86 16.62
N SER A 207 -5.05 12.09 17.10
CA SER A 207 -4.43 13.17 16.34
C SER A 207 -2.95 12.89 16.06
N VAL A 208 -2.25 12.15 16.92
CA VAL A 208 -0.83 11.82 16.76
C VAL A 208 -0.63 10.84 15.60
N VAL A 209 -1.43 9.76 15.56
CA VAL A 209 -1.39 8.80 14.46
C VAL A 209 -1.71 9.48 13.13
N THR A 210 -2.69 10.39 13.13
CA THR A 210 -3.06 11.17 11.94
C THR A 210 -1.90 12.04 11.47
N LEU A 211 -1.25 12.77 12.38
CA LEU A 211 -0.10 13.65 12.07
C LEU A 211 1.09 12.86 11.50
N VAL A 212 1.46 11.75 12.16
CA VAL A 212 2.61 10.93 11.77
C VAL A 212 2.40 10.28 10.42
N MET A 213 1.22 9.72 10.17
CA MET A 213 0.95 8.94 8.96
C MET A 213 0.66 9.81 7.74
N THR A 214 0.40 11.11 7.90
CA THR A 214 -0.05 11.97 6.78
C THR A 214 0.99 12.09 5.67
N GLU A 215 2.22 12.48 5.98
CA GLU A 215 3.27 12.64 4.95
C GLU A 215 3.75 11.29 4.37
N PRO A 216 4.00 10.23 5.17
CA PRO A 216 4.28 8.90 4.63
C PRO A 216 3.20 8.38 3.67
N MET A 217 1.92 8.63 3.97
CA MET A 217 0.82 8.27 3.07
C MET A 217 0.83 9.07 1.77
N LYS A 218 1.13 10.37 1.82
CA LYS A 218 1.25 11.22 0.62
C LYS A 218 2.39 10.75 -0.28
N ASP A 219 3.59 10.58 0.28
CA ASP A 219 4.77 10.16 -0.47
C ASP A 219 4.56 8.79 -1.10
N ARG A 220 3.96 7.88 -0.33
CA ARG A 220 3.59 6.56 -0.83
C ARG A 220 2.60 6.64 -1.98
N MET A 221 1.60 7.51 -1.89
CA MET A 221 0.63 7.70 -2.97
C MET A 221 1.28 8.26 -4.24
N ASN A 222 2.17 9.22 -4.10
CA ASN A 222 2.93 9.79 -5.20
C ASN A 222 3.79 8.73 -5.90
N PHE A 223 4.46 7.87 -5.12
CA PHE A 223 5.22 6.74 -5.64
C PHE A 223 4.33 5.76 -6.45
N LEU A 224 3.20 5.34 -5.88
CA LEU A 224 2.28 4.41 -6.55
C LEU A 224 1.69 5.01 -7.83
N MET A 225 1.39 6.32 -7.82
CA MET A 225 0.90 7.04 -8.98
C MET A 225 1.93 7.07 -10.11
N LYS A 226 3.21 7.29 -9.78
CA LYS A 226 4.31 7.19 -10.74
C LYS A 226 4.45 5.77 -11.28
N LYS A 227 4.33 4.75 -10.41
CA LYS A 227 4.37 3.33 -10.82
C LYS A 227 3.25 3.00 -11.82
N LEU A 228 2.03 3.50 -11.59
CA LEU A 228 0.91 3.33 -12.51
C LEU A 228 1.21 3.93 -13.89
N ARG A 229 1.63 5.20 -13.94
CA ARG A 229 1.97 5.87 -15.20
C ARG A 229 3.09 5.15 -15.98
N ASN A 230 4.12 4.69 -15.27
CA ASN A 230 5.23 3.98 -15.90
C ASN A 230 4.79 2.65 -16.52
N LEU A 231 3.87 1.94 -15.87
CA LEU A 231 3.32 0.69 -16.39
C LEU A 231 2.55 0.92 -17.70
N GLU A 232 1.74 1.97 -17.75
CA GLU A 232 0.95 2.33 -18.94
C GLU A 232 1.83 2.79 -20.10
N GLN A 233 2.84 3.59 -19.81
CA GLN A 233 3.82 4.01 -20.81
C GLN A 233 4.62 2.83 -21.35
N GLY A 234 5.07 1.93 -20.46
CA GLY A 234 5.78 0.70 -20.84
C GLY A 234 4.94 -0.19 -21.76
N TYR A 235 3.66 -0.39 -21.43
CA TYR A 235 2.73 -1.10 -22.31
C TYR A 235 2.63 -0.44 -23.69
N MET A 236 2.37 0.88 -23.75
CA MET A 236 2.24 1.60 -25.01
C MET A 236 3.49 1.51 -25.89
N GLU A 237 4.68 1.54 -25.29
CA GLU A 237 5.95 1.40 -26.01
C GLU A 237 6.18 -0.02 -26.54
N GLU A 238 5.93 -1.04 -25.72
CA GLU A 238 6.07 -2.44 -26.11
C GLU A 238 5.07 -2.80 -27.22
N SER A 239 3.81 -2.37 -27.10
CA SER A 239 2.80 -2.56 -28.15
C SER A 239 3.20 -1.90 -29.49
N ARG A 240 3.76 -0.68 -29.46
CA ARG A 240 4.26 -0.02 -30.68
C ARG A 240 5.41 -0.77 -31.33
N LYS A 241 6.32 -1.35 -30.54
CA LYS A 241 7.44 -2.16 -31.07
C LYS A 241 6.88 -3.37 -31.81
N LEU A 242 5.90 -4.06 -31.22
CA LEU A 242 5.26 -5.23 -31.81
C LEU A 242 4.53 -4.89 -33.13
N CYS A 243 3.87 -3.73 -33.21
CA CYS A 243 3.24 -3.25 -34.43
C CYS A 243 4.23 -2.75 -35.50
N ARG A 244 5.49 -2.43 -35.14
CA ARG A 244 6.51 -2.02 -36.12
C ARG A 244 7.17 -3.23 -36.78
N SER A 245 7.33 -4.32 -36.04
CA SER A 245 7.80 -5.61 -36.60
C SER A 245 6.85 -6.25 -37.61
N THR A 246 5.62 -5.75 -37.78
CA THR A 246 4.68 -6.23 -38.83
C THR A 246 4.90 -5.60 -40.21
N ARG A 247 5.69 -4.51 -40.31
CA ARG A 247 5.83 -3.72 -41.56
C ARG A 247 7.12 -4.00 -42.34
N THR A 248 7.94 -4.94 -41.86
CA THR A 248 9.21 -5.39 -42.45
C THR A 248 9.08 -6.86 -42.79
#